data_AF-A0A2E0HCR3-F1
#
_entry.id   AF-A0A2E0HCR3-F1
#
_cell.length_a   1.000
_cell.length_b   1.000
_cell.length_c   1.000
_cell.angle_alpha   90.00
_cell.angle_beta   90.00
_cell.angle_gamma   90.00
#
_symmetry.space_group_name_H-M   'P 1'
#
loop_
_entity.id
_entity.type
_entity.pdbx_description
1 polymer ?
#
loop_
_entity_poly.entity_id
_entity_poly.type
_entity_poly.pdbx_seq_one_letter_code
_entity_poly.pdbx_strand_id
1 'polypeptide(L)'
;MLKCKDIAHEASDYVEHHQHWWRRLLFRLHLFLCANCRRFVRHLRLTRQFIRRRGAPASPQEVEQVLSQVESRHGGSTGAQ
;
A
#
# COMPACT_ATOMS: atom_id res chain seq x y z
N MET A 1 22.00 3.27 4.59
CA MET A 1 21.33 4.58 4.37
C MET A 1 20.03 4.33 3.64
N LEU A 2 18.88 4.49 4.29
CA LEU A 2 17.57 4.37 3.65
C LEU A 2 17.33 5.65 2.84
N LYS A 3 17.21 5.55 1.51
CA LYS A 3 16.88 6.72 0.69
C LYS A 3 15.36 6.92 0.75
N CYS A 4 14.91 8.17 0.72
CA CYS A 4 13.48 8.50 0.70
C CYS A 4 12.71 7.79 -0.44
N LYS A 5 13.39 7.36 -1.52
CA LYS A 5 12.82 6.56 -2.62
C LYS A 5 12.56 5.10 -2.21
N ASP A 6 13.44 4.49 -1.41
CA ASP A 6 13.27 3.12 -0.91
C ASP A 6 12.06 3.06 0.03
N ILE A 7 11.86 4.12 0.80
CA ILE A 7 10.67 4.32 1.65
C ILE A 7 9.37 4.35 0.83
N ALA A 8 9.36 4.98 -0.34
CA ALA A 8 8.17 5.06 -1.18
C ALA A 8 7.86 3.70 -1.85
N HIS A 9 8.89 2.94 -2.22
CA HIS A 9 8.74 1.62 -2.81
C HIS A 9 8.30 0.57 -1.77
N GLU A 10 8.91 0.59 -0.59
CA GLU A 10 8.54 -0.31 0.52
C GLU A 10 7.32 0.15 1.31
N ALA A 11 6.78 1.35 1.06
CA ALA A 11 5.58 1.82 1.75
C ALA A 11 4.37 0.92 1.48
N SER A 12 4.26 0.35 0.28
CA SER A 12 3.22 -0.61 -0.06
C SER A 12 3.40 -1.92 0.73
N ASP A 13 4.59 -2.53 0.67
CA ASP A 13 4.91 -3.75 1.43
C ASP A 13 4.82 -3.59 2.95
N TYR A 14 5.12 -2.39 3.47
CA TYR A 14 4.94 -2.03 4.88
C TYR A 14 3.45 -2.02 5.27
N VAL A 15 2.57 -1.57 4.36
CA VAL A 15 1.11 -1.55 4.54
C VAL A 15 0.52 -2.95 4.42
N GLU A 16 1.15 -3.85 3.65
CA GLU A 16 0.78 -5.27 3.53
C GLU A 16 1.26 -6.18 4.69
N HIS A 17 1.83 -5.60 5.77
CA HIS A 17 2.12 -6.32 7.04
C HIS A 17 3.14 -7.48 6.97
N HIS A 18 3.89 -7.65 5.87
CA HIS A 18 4.76 -8.82 5.67
C HIS A 18 6.25 -8.62 5.96
N GLN A 19 6.64 -7.63 6.76
CA GLN A 19 8.07 -7.28 6.94
C GLN A 19 8.50 -7.12 8.41
N HIS A 20 9.66 -7.71 8.71
CA HIS A 20 10.38 -7.76 9.98
C HIS A 20 10.24 -6.46 10.81
N TRP A 21 9.86 -6.61 12.08
CA TRP A 21 9.71 -5.55 13.08
C TRP A 21 10.88 -4.55 13.17
N TRP A 22 12.11 -4.96 12.82
CA TRP A 22 13.29 -4.10 12.72
C TRP A 22 13.17 -3.01 11.65
N ARG A 23 12.61 -3.36 10.48
CA ARG A 23 12.43 -2.43 9.35
C ARG A 23 11.42 -1.35 9.70
N ARG A 24 10.40 -1.70 10.51
CA ARG A 24 9.45 -0.77 11.14
C ARG A 24 10.14 0.28 12.01
N LEU A 25 11.12 -0.12 12.80
CA LEU A 25 11.85 0.78 13.70
C LEU A 25 12.73 1.76 12.91
N LEU A 26 13.46 1.25 11.91
CA LEU A 26 14.28 2.05 11.01
C LEU A 26 13.47 3.10 10.24
N PHE A 27 12.26 2.74 9.81
CA PHE A 27 11.33 3.66 9.15
C PHE A 27 10.91 4.80 10.09
N ARG A 28 10.52 4.48 11.33
CA ARG A 28 10.15 5.49 12.33
C ARG A 28 11.31 6.44 12.64
N LEU A 29 12.51 5.90 12.80
CA LEU A 29 13.72 6.69 12.99
C LEU A 29 13.94 7.63 11.79
N HIS A 30 13.84 7.13 10.56
CA HIS A 30 14.00 7.97 9.38
C HIS A 30 12.95 9.09 9.28
N LEU A 31 11.68 8.81 9.57
CA LEU A 31 10.64 9.85 9.61
C LEU A 31 10.84 10.86 10.75
N PHE A 32 11.56 10.49 11.80
CA PHE A 32 11.93 11.39 12.88
C PHE A 32 13.06 12.34 12.44
N LEU A 33 14.05 11.86 11.69
CA LEU A 33 15.19 12.67 11.21
C LEU A 33 14.88 13.47 9.94
N CYS A 34 14.02 12.98 9.03
CA CYS A 34 13.79 13.61 7.74
C CYS A 34 12.41 14.30 7.64
N ALA A 35 12.40 15.63 7.70
CA ALA A 35 11.18 16.43 7.60
C ALA A 35 10.48 16.32 6.24
N ASN A 36 11.22 16.14 5.15
CA ASN A 36 10.65 16.00 3.80
C ASN A 36 9.85 14.69 3.67
N CYS A 37 10.45 13.58 4.10
CA CYS A 37 9.79 12.28 4.14
C CYS A 37 8.56 12.31 5.08
N ARG A 38 8.61 13.03 6.21
CA ARG A 38 7.44 13.26 7.08
C ARG A 38 6.31 14.03 6.37
N ARG A 39 6.64 15.07 5.61
CA ARG A 39 5.65 15.85 4.83
C ARG A 39 4.99 15.01 3.74
N PHE A 40 5.78 14.21 3.03
CA PHE A 40 5.29 13.28 2.02
C PHE A 40 4.30 12.26 2.62
N VAL A 41 4.67 11.58 3.71
CA VAL A 41 3.79 10.60 4.37
C VAL A 41 2.50 11.23 4.88
N ARG A 42 2.56 12.48 5.36
CA ARG A 42 1.36 13.23 5.74
C ARG A 42 0.43 13.46 4.55
N HIS A 43 0.98 13.90 3.41
CA HIS A 43 0.20 14.09 2.19
C HIS A 43 -0.43 12.77 1.72
N LEU A 44 0.35 11.68 1.70
CA LEU A 44 -0.13 10.35 1.32
C LEU A 44 -1.29 9.86 2.21
N ARG A 45 -1.19 10.07 3.54
CA ARG A 45 -2.28 9.74 4.48
C ARG A 45 -3.53 10.55 4.22
N LEU A 46 -3.40 11.85 3.92
CA LEU A 46 -4.53 12.71 3.60
C LEU A 46 -5.21 12.26 2.30
N THR A 47 -4.45 12.00 1.24
CA THR A 47 -4.98 11.49 -0.03
C THR A 47 -5.70 10.16 0.17
N ARG A 48 -5.09 9.21 0.91
CA ARG A 48 -5.72 7.92 1.22
C ARG A 48 -6.99 8.09 2.04
N GLN A 49 -7.00 8.98 3.03
CA GLN A 49 -8.20 9.28 3.83
C GLN A 49 -9.29 9.94 2.98
N PHE A 50 -8.93 10.85 2.10
CA PHE A 50 -9.85 11.50 1.17
C PHE A 50 -10.51 10.49 0.24
N ILE A 51 -9.73 9.59 -0.37
CA ILE A 51 -10.23 8.50 -1.21
C ILE A 51 -11.15 7.58 -0.39
N ARG A 52 -10.74 7.17 0.82
CA ARG A 52 -11.58 6.32 1.69
C ARG A 52 -12.88 6.98 2.13
N ARG A 53 -12.93 8.31 2.24
CA ARG A 53 -14.13 9.07 2.60
C ARG A 53 -15.04 9.35 1.41
N ARG A 54 -14.49 9.42 0.20
CA ARG A 54 -15.22 9.67 -1.04
C ARG A 54 -15.69 8.39 -1.73
N GLY A 55 -14.95 7.30 -1.59
CA GLY A 55 -15.36 5.99 -2.05
C GLY A 55 -16.43 5.44 -1.12
N ALA A 56 -17.61 5.14 -1.67
CA ALA A 56 -18.53 4.24 -0.99
C ALA A 56 -17.82 2.89 -0.80
N PRO A 57 -17.95 2.23 0.36
CA PRO A 57 -17.54 0.84 0.45
C PRO A 57 -18.30 0.07 -0.62
N ALA A 58 -17.58 -0.64 -1.49
CA ALA A 58 -18.20 -1.46 -2.52
C ALA A 58 -19.16 -2.44 -1.84
N SER A 59 -20.36 -2.57 -2.39
CA SER A 59 -21.32 -3.55 -1.93
C SER A 59 -20.73 -4.96 -2.07
N PRO A 60 -21.17 -5.93 -1.26
CA PRO A 60 -20.73 -7.32 -1.39
C PRO A 60 -20.92 -7.86 -2.81
N GLN A 61 -21.97 -7.43 -3.53
CA GLN A 61 -22.22 -7.85 -4.91
C GLN A 61 -21.20 -7.27 -5.90
N GLU A 62 -20.79 -6.01 -5.74
CA GLU A 62 -19.77 -5.38 -6.59
C GLU A 62 -18.39 -6.02 -6.36
N VAL A 63 -18.07 -6.41 -5.13
CA VAL A 63 -16.83 -7.12 -4.80
C VAL A 63 -16.80 -8.49 -5.45
N GLU A 64 -17.89 -9.26 -5.38
CA GLU A 64 -18.02 -10.59 -6.01
C GLU A 64 -17.92 -10.50 -7.55
N GLN A 65 -18.53 -9.49 -8.14
CA GLN A 65 -18.47 -9.26 -9.59
C GLN A 65 -17.04 -8.93 -10.06
N VAL A 66 -16.30 -8.13 -9.30
CA VAL A 66 -14.89 -7.83 -9.62
C VAL A 66 -14.01 -9.08 -9.42
N LEU A 67 -14.21 -9.85 -8.35
CA LEU A 67 -13.45 -11.07 -8.09
C LEU A 67 -13.65 -12.11 -9.19
N SER A 68 -14.89 -12.37 -9.60
CA SER A 68 -15.19 -13.28 -10.72
C SER A 68 -14.62 -12.81 -12.07
N GLN A 69 -14.56 -11.50 -12.33
CA GLN A 69 -13.89 -10.95 -13.52
C GLN A 69 -12.36 -11.12 -13.48
N VAL A 70 -11.74 -10.98 -12.31
CA VAL A 70 -10.30 -11.20 -12.15
C VAL A 70 -9.97 -12.68 -12.29
N GLU A 71 -10.78 -13.56 -11.71
CA GLU A 71 -10.60 -15.02 -11.78
C GLU A 71 -10.79 -15.55 -13.20
N SER A 72 -11.81 -15.07 -13.93
CA SER A 72 -12.00 -15.42 -15.35
C SER A 72 -10.90 -14.88 -16.26
N ARG A 73 -10.22 -13.78 -15.90
CA ARG A 73 -9.05 -13.25 -16.63
C ARG A 73 -7.74 -13.95 -16.26
N HIS A 74 -7.60 -14.45 -15.03
CA HIS A 74 -6.40 -15.14 -14.56
C HIS A 74 -6.46 -16.67 -14.69
N GLY A 75 -7.62 -17.27 -14.98
CA GLY A 75 -7.78 -18.69 -15.32
C GLY A 75 -7.07 -19.14 -16.62
N GLY A 76 -6.28 -18.26 -17.26
CA GLY A 76 -5.43 -18.57 -18.41
C GLY A 76 -3.93 -18.34 -18.21
N SER A 77 -3.44 -17.93 -17.03
CA SER A 77 -1.99 -17.64 -16.84
C SER A 77 -1.33 -18.31 -15.63
N THR A 78 -1.95 -19.31 -15.01
CA THR A 78 -1.28 -20.17 -14.02
C THR A 78 -0.98 -21.54 -14.64
N GLY A 79 -0.19 -21.51 -15.70
CA GLY A 79 0.47 -22.65 -16.32
C GLY A 79 1.76 -22.16 -16.96
N ALA A 80 2.90 -22.65 -16.48
CA ALA A 80 4.27 -22.31 -16.88
C ALA A 80 4.85 -21.00 -16.29
N GLN A 81 5.43 -21.11 -15.09
CA GLN A 81 6.89 -21.20 -14.92
C GLN A 81 7.24 -21.53 -13.47
#